data_AF-A0A922XHN7-F1
#
_entry.id   AF-A0A922XHN7-F1
#
_cell.length_a   1.000
_cell.length_b   1.000
_cell.length_c   1.000
_cell.angle_alpha   90.00
_cell.angle_beta   90.00
_cell.angle_gamma   90.00
#
_symmetry.space_group_name_H-M   'P 1'
#
loop_
_entity.id
_entity.type
_entity.pdbx_description
1 polymer ?
#
loop_
_entity_poly.entity_id
_entity_poly.type
_entity_poly.pdbx_seq_one_letter_code
_entity_poly.pdbx_strand_id
1 'polypeptide(L)'
;MHAALCLSALSLTASACAAPAQATQPPQAPAQAPAVAQNIEPEAKRLLDAALSALASTASVSGRATSTTNGIEGVELGGSAQFRHRKGENAAATTFLKGNVTLVRQESTFEYVVSGGPSPRAPETVTFIDHAGKRVVTGPTSVRSEGARLLGTSRRAVLPPFLTDTKPFVSEQNAPELTLEPGTERVGGVACRVINAKLPRSQSRIWVGQDDNYPRRYVRVTGQQTTLTQSYELTELSFEPLADAQLTIAVPAGYQSITQEAPDPAATVGRPGDGVQRPLGVPVSVGGADPLAVGTKVPAVAFTTLAGEPADPLTEHAGKPIVLGFWSPQIAQSLLLFDRLKQASTPPEGAPAAPDAAAFYNVVTNIESVNTSRDAALQRARQMLELRPGTPKALLLERSLAQRLGVRGLPAVMVIDARGNLAKFFPSLPSAEAIKEAVAAAANP
;
A
#
# COMPACT_ATOMS: atom_id res chain seq x y z
N MET A 1 43.01 49.21 -66.26
CA MET A 1 42.71 50.17 -65.18
C MET A 1 41.24 50.54 -65.28
N HIS A 2 40.51 50.37 -64.17
CA HIS A 2 39.21 50.98 -63.80
C HIS A 2 38.06 50.86 -64.81
N ALA A 3 37.06 50.00 -64.55
CA ALA A 3 35.90 50.26 -63.66
C ALA A 3 34.90 51.25 -64.30
N ALA A 4 33.58 51.18 -64.14
CA ALA A 4 32.62 50.20 -63.62
C ALA A 4 31.25 50.92 -63.70
N LEU A 5 30.15 50.15 -63.78
CA LEU A 5 28.76 50.54 -63.47
C LEU A 5 28.10 51.58 -64.42
N CYS A 6 26.79 51.56 -64.73
CA CYS A 6 25.66 51.38 -63.82
C CYS A 6 24.32 51.22 -64.59
N LEU A 7 23.32 50.73 -63.84
CA LEU A 7 21.85 50.85 -64.01
C LEU A 7 21.14 50.07 -65.13
N SER A 8 20.30 49.13 -64.68
CA SER A 8 19.12 48.66 -65.42
C SER A 8 17.88 48.85 -64.54
N ALA A 9 16.84 49.37 -65.17
CA ALA A 9 15.60 49.83 -64.57
C ALA A 9 14.55 48.71 -64.41
N LEU A 10 13.56 49.05 -63.58
CA LEU A 10 12.36 48.30 -63.21
C LEU A 10 11.56 47.72 -64.38
N SER A 11 10.97 46.54 -64.14
CA SER A 11 9.67 46.13 -64.68
C SER A 11 8.89 45.35 -63.62
N LEU A 12 7.71 45.85 -63.24
CA LEU A 12 6.70 45.13 -62.46
C LEU A 12 6.04 44.04 -63.31
N THR A 13 5.90 42.83 -62.76
CA THR A 13 4.75 41.96 -63.05
C THR A 13 4.31 41.26 -61.77
N ALA A 14 3.02 41.43 -61.44
CA ALA A 14 2.35 40.73 -60.37
C ALA A 14 1.97 39.32 -60.84
N SER A 15 2.34 38.30 -60.07
CA SER A 15 1.77 36.96 -60.15
C SER A 15 1.51 36.44 -58.75
N ALA A 16 0.23 36.22 -58.44
CA ALA A 16 -0.22 35.48 -57.28
C ALA A 16 0.19 34.00 -57.43
N CYS A 17 0.96 33.49 -56.48
CA CYS A 17 1.21 32.05 -56.34
C CYS A 17 0.73 31.59 -54.96
N ALA A 18 -0.14 30.59 -55.00
CA ALA A 18 -0.73 29.91 -53.85
C ALA A 18 0.33 29.29 -52.94
N ALA A 19 0.12 29.41 -51.63
CA ALA A 19 0.90 28.71 -50.63
C ALA A 19 0.67 27.20 -50.75
N PRO A 20 1.73 26.35 -50.79
CA PRO A 20 1.56 24.91 -50.75
C PRO A 20 1.03 24.49 -49.39
N ALA A 21 -0.03 23.67 -49.40
CA ALA A 21 -0.59 23.01 -48.23
C ALA A 21 0.51 22.24 -47.49
N GLN A 22 0.68 22.53 -46.19
CA GLN A 22 1.53 21.73 -45.31
C GLN A 22 0.95 20.32 -45.23
N ALA A 23 1.67 19.35 -45.81
CA ALA A 23 1.39 17.94 -45.63
C ALA A 23 1.47 17.61 -44.14
N THR A 24 0.34 17.22 -43.56
CA THR A 24 0.22 16.76 -42.18
C THR A 24 1.04 15.48 -42.07
N GLN A 25 2.15 15.52 -41.34
CA GLN A 25 2.92 14.31 -41.05
C GLN A 25 2.04 13.32 -40.27
N PRO A 26 2.00 12.03 -40.67
CA PRO A 26 1.31 11.02 -39.88
C PRO A 26 1.93 10.95 -38.48
N PRO A 27 1.12 10.70 -37.43
CA PRO A 27 1.61 10.64 -36.06
C PRO A 27 2.74 9.61 -35.96
N GLN A 28 3.93 10.07 -35.58
CA GLN A 28 5.06 9.21 -35.30
C GLN A 28 4.64 8.23 -34.19
N ALA A 29 4.77 6.92 -34.48
CA ALA A 29 4.60 5.88 -33.48
C ALA A 29 5.51 6.21 -32.28
N PRO A 30 5.01 6.08 -31.03
CA PRO A 30 5.81 6.38 -29.86
C PRO A 30 7.12 5.61 -29.92
N ALA A 31 8.23 6.34 -29.83
CA ALA A 31 9.57 5.76 -29.82
C ALA A 31 9.60 4.63 -28.79
N GLN A 32 9.90 3.41 -29.25
CA GLN A 32 10.09 2.27 -28.37
C GLN A 32 11.18 2.66 -27.37
N ALA A 33 10.81 2.72 -26.09
CA ALA A 33 11.77 2.97 -25.03
C ALA A 33 12.92 1.96 -25.15
N PRO A 34 14.18 2.40 -25.02
CA PRO A 34 15.33 1.50 -25.14
C PRO A 34 15.15 0.33 -24.19
N ALA A 35 15.23 -0.89 -24.73
CA ALA A 35 15.20 -2.10 -23.94
C ALA A 35 16.30 -2.01 -22.89
N VAL A 36 15.92 -1.91 -21.62
CA VAL A 36 16.87 -1.95 -20.51
C VAL A 36 17.56 -3.31 -20.58
N ALA A 37 18.86 -3.32 -20.87
CA ALA A 37 19.63 -4.55 -20.94
C ALA A 37 19.46 -5.31 -19.62
N GLN A 38 18.97 -6.55 -19.70
CA GLN A 38 18.78 -7.38 -18.53
C GLN A 38 20.10 -8.05 -18.16
N ASN A 39 20.55 -7.89 -16.93
CA ASN A 39 21.73 -8.56 -16.39
C ASN A 39 21.29 -9.79 -15.58
N ILE A 40 20.98 -10.88 -16.27
CA ILE A 40 20.45 -12.11 -15.67
C ILE A 40 21.53 -13.18 -15.65
N GLU A 41 22.01 -13.51 -14.45
CA GLU A 41 22.91 -14.63 -14.26
C GLU A 41 22.17 -15.97 -14.50
N PRO A 42 22.65 -16.84 -15.41
CA PRO A 42 21.95 -18.09 -15.75
C PRO A 42 21.71 -19.01 -14.55
N GLU A 43 22.66 -19.06 -13.62
CA GLU A 43 22.54 -19.91 -12.44
C GLU A 43 21.52 -19.39 -11.43
N ALA A 44 21.48 -18.07 -11.19
CA ALA A 44 20.46 -17.45 -10.35
C ALA A 44 19.06 -17.69 -10.90
N LYS A 45 18.90 -17.57 -12.22
CA LYS A 45 17.63 -17.89 -12.91
C LYS A 45 17.25 -19.36 -12.73
N ARG A 46 18.18 -20.29 -12.95
CA ARG A 46 17.95 -21.74 -12.76
C ARG A 46 17.52 -22.06 -11.33
N LEU A 47 18.15 -21.43 -10.33
CA LEU A 47 17.79 -21.63 -8.93
C LEU A 47 16.39 -21.07 -8.61
N LEU A 48 16.03 -19.90 -9.16
CA LEU A 48 14.69 -19.35 -9.02
C LEU A 48 13.62 -20.26 -9.65
N ASP A 49 13.89 -20.77 -10.85
CA ASP A 49 13.00 -21.69 -11.56
C ASP A 49 12.87 -23.04 -10.81
N ALA A 50 13.96 -23.53 -10.21
CA ALA A 50 13.93 -24.71 -9.33
C ALA A 50 13.10 -24.46 -8.06
N ALA A 51 13.21 -23.27 -7.46
CA ALA A 51 12.42 -22.90 -6.30
C ALA A 51 10.93 -22.80 -6.60
N LEU A 52 10.57 -22.26 -7.77
CA LEU A 52 9.20 -22.25 -8.26
C LEU A 52 8.66 -23.66 -8.50
N SER A 53 9.49 -24.54 -9.06
CA SER A 53 9.15 -25.96 -9.26
C SER A 53 8.90 -26.68 -7.92
N ALA A 54 9.78 -26.48 -6.93
CA ALA A 54 9.61 -27.01 -5.59
C ALA A 54 8.33 -26.50 -4.92
N LEU A 55 8.06 -25.19 -5.01
CA LEU A 55 6.80 -24.61 -4.54
C LEU A 55 5.59 -25.22 -5.24
N ALA A 56 5.65 -25.47 -6.54
CA ALA A 56 4.57 -26.03 -7.33
C ALA A 56 4.30 -27.51 -6.99
N SER A 57 5.34 -28.33 -6.80
CA SER A 57 5.23 -29.76 -6.49
C SER A 57 4.89 -30.05 -5.03
N THR A 58 5.16 -29.12 -4.12
CA THR A 58 4.87 -29.29 -2.68
C THR A 58 3.36 -29.35 -2.43
N ALA A 59 2.87 -30.53 -2.06
CA ALA A 59 1.46 -30.75 -1.73
C ALA A 59 1.11 -30.28 -0.31
N SER A 60 2.03 -30.48 0.64
CA SER A 60 1.90 -30.08 2.04
C SER A 60 3.20 -29.49 2.55
N VAL A 61 3.11 -28.45 3.36
CA VAL A 61 4.25 -27.85 4.07
C VAL A 61 3.78 -27.36 5.43
N SER A 62 4.59 -27.58 6.45
CA SER A 62 4.37 -27.04 7.80
C SER A 62 5.67 -26.57 8.40
N GLY A 63 5.59 -25.68 9.39
CA GLY A 63 6.76 -25.19 10.12
C GLY A 63 6.46 -23.94 10.92
N ARG A 64 7.50 -23.14 11.15
CA ARG A 64 7.40 -21.83 11.80
C ARG A 64 7.73 -20.73 10.80
N ALA A 65 6.92 -19.68 10.80
CA ALA A 65 7.11 -18.47 10.03
C ALA A 65 7.34 -17.31 10.98
N THR A 66 8.41 -16.56 10.76
CA THR A 66 8.69 -15.31 11.46
C THR A 66 8.80 -14.18 10.46
N SER A 67 8.30 -13.02 10.82
CA SER A 67 8.45 -11.83 10.00
C SER A 67 8.84 -10.62 10.82
N THR A 68 9.57 -9.72 10.18
CA THR A 68 9.95 -8.43 10.75
C THR A 68 9.93 -7.38 9.66
N THR A 69 9.42 -6.20 9.96
CA THR A 69 9.52 -5.03 9.10
C THR A 69 10.24 -3.93 9.86
N ASN A 70 11.39 -3.53 9.32
CA ASN A 70 12.25 -2.49 9.85
C ASN A 70 12.25 -1.26 8.93
N GLY A 71 12.72 -0.12 9.45
CA GLY A 71 12.81 1.14 8.68
C GLY A 71 11.69 2.14 8.94
N ILE A 72 10.85 1.89 9.96
CA ILE A 72 9.86 2.85 10.45
C ILE A 72 10.19 3.13 11.91
N GLU A 73 10.62 4.36 12.20
CA GLU A 73 11.03 4.76 13.54
C GLU A 73 9.89 4.56 14.55
N GLY A 74 10.22 3.90 15.67
CA GLY A 74 9.29 3.63 16.77
C GLY A 74 8.21 2.58 16.51
N VAL A 75 8.18 1.97 15.32
CA VAL A 75 7.14 1.02 14.90
C VAL A 75 7.75 -0.34 14.59
N GLU A 76 7.47 -1.31 15.46
CA GLU A 76 7.72 -2.72 15.19
C GLU A 76 6.48 -3.33 14.52
N LEU A 77 6.68 -3.89 13.31
CA LEU A 77 5.69 -4.72 12.64
C LEU A 77 6.31 -6.07 12.35
N GLY A 78 5.59 -7.14 12.67
CA GLY A 78 6.09 -8.49 12.45
C GLY A 78 5.25 -9.49 13.20
N GLY A 79 5.74 -10.71 13.29
CA GLY A 79 5.07 -11.74 14.06
C GLY A 79 5.76 -13.08 13.94
N SER A 80 5.25 -14.03 14.68
CA SER A 80 5.67 -15.43 14.61
C SER A 80 4.43 -16.30 14.58
N ALA A 81 4.42 -17.33 13.74
CA ALA A 81 3.33 -18.29 13.71
C ALA A 81 3.83 -19.68 13.35
N GLN A 82 3.20 -20.68 13.97
CA GLN A 82 3.16 -22.01 13.40
C GLN A 82 2.19 -21.98 12.22
N PHE A 83 2.60 -22.56 11.10
CA PHE A 83 1.77 -22.67 9.92
C PHE A 83 1.73 -24.11 9.42
N ARG A 84 0.60 -24.48 8.83
CA ARG A 84 0.44 -25.72 8.09
C ARG A 84 -0.38 -25.40 6.85
N HIS A 85 0.15 -25.76 5.69
CA HIS A 85 -0.44 -25.44 4.40
C HIS A 85 -0.54 -26.72 3.58
N ARG A 86 -1.75 -27.04 3.13
CA ARG A 86 -2.02 -28.17 2.24
C ARG A 86 -2.73 -27.65 0.99
N LYS A 87 -2.19 -27.95 -0.18
CA LYS A 87 -2.89 -27.73 -1.45
C LYS A 87 -4.03 -28.73 -1.57
N GLY A 88 -5.23 -28.27 -1.90
CA GLY A 88 -6.34 -29.16 -2.22
C GLY A 88 -6.36 -29.56 -3.69
N GLU A 89 -7.09 -30.64 -3.97
CA GLU A 89 -7.19 -31.27 -5.29
C GLU A 89 -7.77 -30.33 -6.38
N ASN A 90 -8.55 -29.32 -5.99
CA ASN A 90 -9.22 -28.37 -6.89
C ASN A 90 -8.74 -26.91 -6.73
N ALA A 91 -7.45 -26.70 -6.47
CA ALA A 91 -6.84 -25.40 -6.17
C ALA A 91 -7.35 -24.68 -4.89
N ALA A 92 -8.22 -25.33 -4.12
CA ALA A 92 -8.63 -24.89 -2.80
C ALA A 92 -7.52 -25.23 -1.80
N ALA A 93 -6.77 -24.25 -1.32
CA ALA A 93 -5.74 -24.50 -0.31
C ALA A 93 -6.37 -24.47 1.09
N THR A 94 -5.85 -25.30 2.00
CA THR A 94 -6.15 -25.17 3.43
C THR A 94 -4.91 -24.70 4.16
N THR A 95 -5.02 -23.61 4.90
CA THR A 95 -3.92 -23.04 5.68
C THR A 95 -4.34 -22.84 7.12
N PHE A 96 -3.70 -23.56 8.04
CA PHE A 96 -3.78 -23.32 9.48
C PHE A 96 -2.67 -22.36 9.89
N LEU A 97 -3.00 -21.39 10.75
CA LEU A 97 -2.06 -20.47 11.35
C LEU A 97 -2.37 -20.25 12.82
N LYS A 98 -1.33 -20.32 13.65
CA LYS A 98 -1.40 -20.01 15.08
C LYS A 98 -0.16 -19.25 15.52
N GLY A 99 -0.34 -18.07 16.09
CA GLY A 99 0.80 -17.22 16.41
C GLY A 99 0.44 -15.90 17.05
N ASN A 100 1.41 -14.99 16.99
CA ASN A 100 1.31 -13.62 17.46
C ASN A 100 1.76 -12.66 16.34
N VAL A 101 1.12 -11.50 16.30
CA VAL A 101 1.50 -10.38 15.44
C VAL A 101 1.77 -9.18 16.32
N THR A 102 2.88 -8.51 16.10
CA THR A 102 3.17 -7.21 16.69
C THR A 102 2.81 -6.14 15.67
N LEU A 103 1.84 -5.30 16.04
CA LEU A 103 1.43 -4.15 15.25
C LEU A 103 1.61 -2.90 16.10
N VAL A 104 2.67 -2.11 15.85
CA VAL A 104 2.88 -0.84 16.56
C VAL A 104 2.93 -1.06 18.08
N ARG A 105 3.81 -1.97 18.52
CA ARG A 105 4.02 -2.34 19.94
C ARG A 105 2.82 -2.99 20.64
N GLN A 106 1.73 -3.29 19.93
CA GLN A 106 0.67 -4.14 20.43
C GLN A 106 0.85 -5.55 19.89
N GLU A 107 1.03 -6.49 20.82
CA GLU A 107 1.03 -7.90 20.49
C GLU A 107 -0.41 -8.41 20.49
N SER A 108 -0.78 -9.14 19.45
CA SER A 108 -2.08 -9.80 19.32
C SER A 108 -1.86 -11.25 18.94
N THR A 109 -2.47 -12.17 19.68
CA THR A 109 -2.48 -13.59 19.34
C THR A 109 -3.59 -13.89 18.35
N PHE A 110 -3.38 -14.89 17.51
CA PHE A 110 -4.38 -15.36 16.56
C PHE A 110 -4.27 -16.88 16.38
N GLU A 111 -5.41 -17.50 16.10
CA GLU A 111 -5.51 -18.88 15.68
C GLU A 111 -6.66 -18.97 14.67
N TYR A 112 -6.33 -19.32 13.42
CA TYR A 112 -7.31 -19.46 12.35
C TYR A 112 -6.93 -20.54 11.32
N VAL A 113 -7.96 -21.07 10.67
CA VAL A 113 -7.88 -21.95 9.51
C VAL A 113 -8.57 -21.25 8.36
N VAL A 114 -7.92 -21.24 7.21
CA VAL A 114 -8.52 -20.85 5.95
C VAL A 114 -8.66 -22.07 5.07
N SER A 115 -9.85 -22.28 4.50
CA SER A 115 -10.14 -23.37 3.58
C SER A 115 -10.89 -22.83 2.37
N GLY A 116 -10.68 -23.41 1.19
CA GLY A 116 -11.34 -22.98 -0.04
C GLY A 116 -10.38 -22.30 -1.03
N GLY A 117 -10.92 -21.75 -2.10
CA GLY A 117 -10.12 -21.13 -3.16
C GLY A 117 -10.71 -19.80 -3.65
N PRO A 118 -10.02 -19.09 -4.54
CA PRO A 118 -10.55 -17.86 -5.15
C PRO A 118 -11.73 -18.13 -6.11
N SER A 119 -12.19 -19.37 -6.21
CA SER A 119 -13.29 -19.77 -7.09
C SER A 119 -14.63 -19.31 -6.50
N PRO A 120 -15.51 -18.68 -7.30
CA PRO A 120 -16.88 -18.37 -6.89
C PRO A 120 -17.68 -19.61 -6.45
N ARG A 121 -17.27 -20.82 -6.87
CA ARG A 121 -17.95 -22.08 -6.53
C ARG A 121 -17.50 -22.68 -5.20
N ALA A 122 -16.40 -22.20 -4.62
CA ALA A 122 -15.87 -22.67 -3.34
C ALA A 122 -15.23 -21.47 -2.61
N PRO A 123 -16.06 -20.53 -2.11
CA PRO A 123 -15.57 -19.32 -1.50
C PRO A 123 -14.61 -19.65 -0.35
N GLU A 124 -13.56 -18.84 -0.22
CA GLU A 124 -12.63 -18.95 0.88
C GLU A 124 -13.41 -18.77 2.20
N THR A 125 -13.33 -19.76 3.06
CA THR A 125 -13.90 -19.78 4.42
C THR A 125 -12.78 -19.59 5.43
N VAL A 126 -13.07 -18.83 6.47
CA VAL A 126 -12.17 -18.66 7.61
C VAL A 126 -12.87 -19.19 8.86
N THR A 127 -12.16 -20.02 9.61
CA THR A 127 -12.50 -20.40 10.99
C THR A 127 -11.48 -19.77 11.92
N PHE A 128 -11.90 -19.08 12.97
CA PHE A 128 -10.98 -18.44 13.91
C PHE A 128 -11.50 -18.47 15.35
N ILE A 129 -10.59 -18.31 16.31
CA ILE A 129 -10.93 -18.20 17.74
C ILE A 129 -11.06 -16.71 18.12
N ASP A 130 -12.24 -16.31 18.57
CA ASP A 130 -12.46 -15.05 19.27
C ASP A 130 -12.39 -15.31 20.78
N HIS A 131 -11.22 -14.98 21.36
CA HIS A 131 -10.98 -15.14 22.79
C HIS A 131 -11.81 -14.18 23.65
N ALA A 132 -12.12 -12.98 23.16
CA ALA A 132 -12.90 -12.00 23.91
C ALA A 132 -14.38 -12.42 24.01
N GLY A 133 -14.94 -12.91 22.90
CA GLY A 133 -16.30 -13.43 22.81
C GLY A 133 -16.48 -14.89 23.25
N LYS A 134 -15.39 -15.59 23.63
CA LYS A 134 -15.37 -17.04 23.92
C LYS A 134 -16.09 -17.87 22.85
N ARG A 135 -15.74 -17.66 21.59
CA ARG A 135 -16.39 -18.33 20.46
C ARG A 135 -15.40 -18.74 19.38
N VAL A 136 -15.71 -19.82 18.69
CA VAL A 136 -15.07 -20.24 17.44
C VAL A 136 -16.03 -19.89 16.31
N VAL A 137 -15.59 -19.02 15.40
CA VAL A 137 -16.42 -18.49 14.34
C VAL A 137 -15.94 -19.04 13.01
N THR A 138 -16.84 -19.66 12.25
CA THR A 138 -16.62 -20.13 10.88
C THR A 138 -17.50 -19.33 9.93
N GLY A 139 -16.94 -18.80 8.85
CA GLY A 139 -17.73 -18.08 7.85
C GLY A 139 -16.95 -17.73 6.59
N PRO A 140 -17.59 -17.16 5.55
CA PRO A 140 -16.91 -16.74 4.33
C PRO A 140 -15.98 -15.55 4.60
N THR A 141 -14.84 -15.49 3.90
CA THR A 141 -13.96 -14.30 3.94
C THR A 141 -14.58 -13.08 3.25
N SER A 142 -15.62 -13.27 2.44
CA SER A 142 -16.39 -12.19 1.78
C SER A 142 -17.30 -11.42 2.74
N VAL A 143 -17.64 -11.99 3.90
CA VAL A 143 -18.35 -11.28 4.96
C VAL A 143 -17.37 -10.34 5.62
N ARG A 144 -17.74 -9.06 5.83
CA ARG A 144 -16.96 -8.08 6.59
C ARG A 144 -16.91 -8.43 8.09
N SER A 145 -16.49 -9.65 8.40
CA SER A 145 -16.39 -10.21 9.73
C SER A 145 -15.02 -9.88 10.34
N GLU A 146 -14.96 -9.95 11.66
CA GLU A 146 -13.69 -9.83 12.39
C GLU A 146 -12.66 -10.89 11.94
N GLY A 147 -13.13 -12.09 11.56
CA GLY A 147 -12.29 -13.15 11.01
C GLY A 147 -11.60 -12.77 9.70
N ALA A 148 -12.31 -12.11 8.78
CA ALA A 148 -11.72 -11.63 7.53
C ALA A 148 -10.66 -10.53 7.78
N ARG A 149 -10.89 -9.67 8.77
CA ARG A 149 -9.91 -8.64 9.19
C ARG A 149 -8.67 -9.24 9.80
N LEU A 150 -8.84 -10.18 10.75
CA LEU A 150 -7.74 -10.90 11.38
C LEU A 150 -6.93 -11.62 10.31
N LEU A 151 -7.58 -12.43 9.47
CA LEU A 151 -6.96 -13.13 8.35
C LEU A 151 -6.11 -12.21 7.46
N GLY A 152 -6.68 -11.10 6.98
CA GLY A 152 -5.97 -10.19 6.09
C GLY A 152 -4.73 -9.55 6.73
N THR A 153 -4.79 -9.28 8.03
CA THR A 153 -3.70 -8.63 8.78
C THR A 153 -2.63 -9.64 9.18
N SER A 154 -3.01 -10.76 9.79
CA SER A 154 -2.07 -11.77 10.30
C SER A 154 -1.40 -12.58 9.19
N ARG A 155 -2.14 -12.96 8.14
CA ARG A 155 -1.60 -13.75 7.02
C ARG A 155 -0.50 -12.98 6.29
N ARG A 156 -0.77 -11.71 5.96
CA ARG A 156 0.21 -10.84 5.30
C ARG A 156 1.33 -10.41 6.22
N ALA A 157 1.05 -10.29 7.52
CA ALA A 157 2.08 -9.95 8.46
C ALA A 157 3.10 -11.08 8.60
N VAL A 158 2.68 -12.35 8.69
CA VAL A 158 3.58 -13.45 9.09
C VAL A 158 4.03 -14.35 7.94
N LEU A 159 3.17 -14.62 6.95
CA LEU A 159 3.55 -15.49 5.84
C LEU A 159 4.25 -14.72 4.71
N PRO A 160 5.30 -15.31 4.13
CA PRO A 160 5.93 -14.72 2.95
C PRO A 160 4.98 -14.72 1.75
N PRO A 161 5.10 -13.71 0.85
CA PRO A 161 4.25 -13.61 -0.34
C PRO A 161 4.24 -14.87 -1.20
N PHE A 162 5.36 -15.60 -1.27
CA PHE A 162 5.45 -16.80 -2.10
C PHE A 162 4.56 -17.97 -1.64
N LEU A 163 4.08 -17.98 -0.38
CA LEU A 163 3.09 -18.94 0.10
C LEU A 163 1.64 -18.46 -0.09
N THR A 164 1.45 -17.16 -0.28
CA THR A 164 0.11 -16.56 -0.32
C THR A 164 -0.33 -16.17 -1.72
N ASP A 165 0.62 -15.91 -2.62
CA ASP A 165 0.37 -15.46 -3.98
C ASP A 165 0.06 -16.64 -4.89
N THR A 166 -0.89 -16.45 -5.81
CA THR A 166 -1.23 -17.47 -6.82
C THR A 166 -0.10 -17.70 -7.82
N LYS A 167 0.76 -16.68 -8.02
CA LYS A 167 1.95 -16.74 -8.86
C LYS A 167 3.14 -16.16 -8.07
N PRO A 168 3.88 -16.98 -7.31
CA PRO A 168 5.03 -16.50 -6.54
C PRO A 168 6.14 -15.95 -7.45
N PHE A 169 6.91 -14.99 -6.95
CA PHE A 169 8.12 -14.43 -7.58
C PHE A 169 7.96 -13.79 -8.97
N VAL A 170 6.75 -13.43 -9.41
CA VAL A 170 6.54 -12.79 -10.72
C VAL A 170 7.38 -11.51 -10.89
N SER A 171 7.56 -10.73 -9.83
CA SER A 171 8.40 -9.52 -9.89
C SER A 171 9.86 -9.90 -10.11
N GLU A 172 10.36 -10.88 -9.37
CA GLU A 172 11.75 -11.33 -9.40
C GLU A 172 12.09 -12.07 -10.70
N GLN A 173 11.15 -12.81 -11.29
CA GLN A 173 11.31 -13.41 -12.62
C GLN A 173 11.48 -12.36 -13.73
N ASN A 174 10.90 -11.17 -13.54
CA ASN A 174 10.96 -10.06 -14.48
C ASN A 174 11.94 -8.96 -14.03
N ALA A 175 12.81 -9.25 -13.06
CA ALA A 175 13.77 -8.28 -12.57
C ALA A 175 14.77 -7.89 -13.68
N PRO A 176 15.12 -6.60 -13.82
CA PRO A 176 16.19 -6.17 -14.73
C PRO A 176 17.55 -6.79 -14.42
N GLU A 177 17.79 -7.16 -13.16
CA GLU A 177 19.04 -7.79 -12.74
C GLU A 177 18.75 -8.88 -11.72
N LEU A 178 19.32 -10.06 -11.96
CA LEU A 178 19.18 -11.25 -11.14
C LEU A 178 20.56 -11.92 -11.01
N THR A 179 21.09 -11.94 -9.79
CA THR A 179 22.43 -12.46 -9.51
C THR A 179 22.39 -13.46 -8.37
N LEU A 180 23.41 -14.30 -8.29
CA LEU A 180 23.62 -15.19 -7.17
C LEU A 180 24.69 -14.59 -6.24
N GLU A 181 24.38 -14.50 -4.96
CA GLU A 181 25.39 -14.07 -4.00
C GLU A 181 26.41 -15.18 -3.74
N PRO A 182 27.69 -14.82 -3.57
CA PRO A 182 28.73 -15.81 -3.33
C PRO A 182 28.57 -16.47 -1.96
N GLY A 183 28.78 -17.78 -1.90
CA GLY A 183 28.81 -18.55 -0.67
C GLY A 183 27.49 -19.25 -0.33
N THR A 184 27.40 -19.69 0.92
CA THR A 184 26.24 -20.41 1.47
C THR A 184 25.88 -19.79 2.80
N GLU A 185 24.61 -19.42 2.96
CA GLU A 185 24.06 -18.94 4.21
C GLU A 185 23.22 -20.03 4.87
N ARG A 186 22.99 -19.96 6.19
CA ARG A 186 22.12 -20.90 6.91
C ARG A 186 20.84 -20.23 7.39
N VAL A 187 19.70 -20.87 7.16
CA VAL A 187 18.39 -20.46 7.66
C VAL A 187 17.77 -21.65 8.40
N GLY A 188 17.50 -21.50 9.71
CA GLY A 188 16.99 -22.61 10.53
C GLY A 188 17.86 -23.89 10.47
N GLY A 189 19.18 -23.73 10.30
CA GLY A 189 20.13 -24.84 10.16
C GLY A 189 20.33 -25.37 8.73
N VAL A 190 19.45 -25.02 7.78
CA VAL A 190 19.51 -25.46 6.37
C VAL A 190 20.47 -24.60 5.56
N ALA A 191 21.39 -25.22 4.83
CA ALA A 191 22.27 -24.56 3.89
C ALA A 191 21.47 -24.00 2.70
N CYS A 192 21.61 -22.71 2.44
CA CYS A 192 20.86 -21.98 1.43
C CYS A 192 21.81 -21.24 0.47
N ARG A 193 21.42 -21.20 -0.80
CA ARG A 193 21.97 -20.27 -1.79
C ARG A 193 21.07 -19.04 -1.84
N VAL A 194 21.66 -17.87 -2.12
CA VAL A 194 20.95 -16.59 -2.06
C VAL A 194 20.85 -15.98 -3.46
N ILE A 195 19.62 -15.77 -3.90
CA ILE A 195 19.30 -15.05 -5.13
C ILE A 195 19.07 -13.59 -4.77
N ASN A 196 19.72 -12.67 -5.47
CA ASN A 196 19.50 -11.25 -5.37
C ASN A 196 18.81 -10.73 -6.64
N ALA A 197 17.63 -10.12 -6.49
CA ALA A 197 16.84 -9.56 -7.57
C ALA A 197 16.70 -8.05 -7.40
N LYS A 198 17.25 -7.26 -8.32
CA LYS A 198 17.13 -5.80 -8.32
C LYS A 198 15.95 -5.39 -9.17
N LEU A 199 15.00 -4.71 -8.55
CA LEU A 199 13.76 -4.23 -9.16
C LEU A 199 13.81 -2.71 -9.31
N PRO A 200 12.97 -2.09 -10.16
CA PRO A 200 13.03 -0.64 -10.42
C PRO A 200 12.89 0.26 -9.18
N ARG A 201 12.23 -0.22 -8.11
CA ARG A 201 11.97 0.55 -6.87
C ARG A 201 12.25 -0.25 -5.60
N SER A 202 12.84 -1.42 -5.73
CA SER A 202 13.09 -2.32 -4.60
C SER A 202 14.20 -3.31 -4.91
N GLN A 203 14.66 -4.03 -3.89
CA GLN A 203 15.55 -5.16 -4.04
C GLN A 203 14.96 -6.32 -3.23
N SER A 204 15.01 -7.52 -3.80
CA SER A 204 14.57 -8.74 -3.12
C SER A 204 15.75 -9.70 -2.98
N ARG A 205 15.90 -10.34 -1.82
CA ARG A 205 16.83 -11.44 -1.57
C ARG A 205 16.03 -12.69 -1.22
N ILE A 206 16.36 -13.82 -1.83
CA ILE A 206 15.65 -15.09 -1.66
C ILE A 206 16.66 -16.17 -1.27
N TRP A 207 16.48 -16.77 -0.09
CA TRP A 207 17.28 -17.89 0.37
C TRP A 207 16.58 -19.18 -0.03
N VAL A 208 17.24 -20.00 -0.84
CA VAL A 208 16.71 -21.25 -1.37
C VAL A 208 17.54 -22.40 -0.81
N GLY A 209 16.89 -23.38 -0.17
CA GLY A 209 17.55 -24.55 0.40
C GLY A 209 18.31 -25.34 -0.66
N GLN A 210 19.54 -25.76 -0.37
CA GLN A 210 20.38 -26.47 -1.33
C GLN A 210 19.86 -27.88 -1.64
N ASP A 211 19.29 -28.55 -0.64
CA ASP A 211 18.89 -29.96 -0.75
C ASP A 211 17.49 -30.13 -1.35
N ASP A 212 16.57 -29.20 -1.08
CA ASP A 212 15.15 -29.29 -1.47
C ASP A 212 14.69 -28.20 -2.44
N ASN A 213 15.55 -27.23 -2.75
CA ASN A 213 15.22 -26.02 -3.51
C ASN A 213 14.04 -25.23 -2.93
N TYR A 214 13.67 -25.42 -1.67
CA TYR A 214 12.51 -24.74 -1.09
C TYR A 214 12.92 -23.36 -0.54
N PRO A 215 12.16 -22.27 -0.80
CA PRO A 215 12.45 -20.95 -0.24
C PRO A 215 12.34 -20.96 1.30
N ARG A 216 13.40 -20.52 1.98
CA ARG A 216 13.49 -20.46 3.45
C ARG A 216 13.43 -19.05 4.01
N ARG A 217 13.94 -18.05 3.30
CA ARG A 217 13.88 -16.64 3.71
C ARG A 217 13.61 -15.76 2.51
N TYR A 218 12.83 -14.71 2.69
CA TYR A 218 12.56 -13.67 1.71
C TYR A 218 12.70 -12.30 2.35
N VAL A 219 13.63 -11.49 1.83
CA VAL A 219 13.83 -10.11 2.27
C VAL A 219 13.53 -9.18 1.13
N ARG A 220 12.68 -8.18 1.36
CA ARG A 220 12.39 -7.12 0.41
C ARG A 220 12.74 -5.77 1.01
N VAL A 221 13.61 -5.05 0.31
CA VAL A 221 14.04 -3.70 0.65
C VAL A 221 13.38 -2.73 -0.31
N THR A 222 12.69 -1.72 0.20
CA THR A 222 11.97 -0.71 -0.59
C THR A 222 12.34 0.70 -0.16
N GLY A 223 12.31 1.65 -1.11
CA GLY A 223 12.54 3.08 -0.85
C GLY A 223 13.93 3.57 -1.25
N GLN A 224 14.01 4.83 -1.70
CA GLN A 224 15.26 5.51 -2.08
C GLN A 224 15.83 6.42 -0.97
N GLN A 225 14.98 6.92 -0.06
CA GLN A 225 15.36 7.86 1.01
C GLN A 225 15.13 7.30 2.43
N THR A 226 14.13 6.45 2.61
CA THR A 226 13.89 5.66 3.84
C THR A 226 13.77 4.20 3.44
N THR A 227 14.74 3.41 3.90
CA THR A 227 14.85 1.98 3.58
C THR A 227 13.90 1.19 4.45
N LEU A 228 12.76 0.76 3.90
CA LEU A 228 11.87 -0.19 4.53
C LEU A 228 12.32 -1.60 4.16
N THR A 229 12.66 -2.40 5.17
CA THR A 229 13.11 -3.79 5.00
C THR A 229 12.08 -4.73 5.61
N GLN A 230 11.41 -5.51 4.76
CA GLN A 230 10.54 -6.60 5.17
C GLN A 230 11.30 -7.91 5.07
N SER A 231 11.36 -8.69 6.14
CA SER A 231 11.98 -10.00 6.18
C SER A 231 10.94 -11.03 6.60
N TYR A 232 10.91 -12.15 5.91
CA TYR A 232 10.13 -13.34 6.25
C TYR A 232 11.07 -14.53 6.28
N GLU A 233 10.96 -15.36 7.29
CA GLU A 233 11.79 -16.53 7.49
C GLU A 233 10.92 -17.73 7.87
N LEU A 234 11.22 -18.87 7.24
CA LEU A 234 10.58 -20.15 7.44
C LEU A 234 11.59 -21.14 8.01
N THR A 235 11.32 -21.65 9.20
CA THR A 235 12.15 -22.63 9.90
C THR A 235 11.35 -23.88 10.26
N GLU A 236 12.05 -24.94 10.67
CA GLU A 236 11.42 -26.20 11.11
C GLU A 236 10.47 -26.78 10.05
N LEU A 237 10.83 -26.67 8.75
CA LEU A 237 9.94 -27.13 7.69
C LEU A 237 9.83 -28.65 7.65
N SER A 238 8.60 -29.14 7.56
CA SER A 238 8.27 -30.51 7.19
C SER A 238 7.35 -30.51 5.97
N PHE A 239 7.63 -31.42 5.04
CA PHE A 239 6.86 -31.64 3.81
C PHE A 239 5.98 -32.89 3.87
N GLU A 240 5.82 -33.47 5.07
CA GLU A 240 4.97 -34.64 5.26
C GLU A 240 3.50 -34.34 4.94
N PRO A 241 2.74 -35.31 4.43
CA PRO A 241 1.31 -35.16 4.20
C PRO A 241 0.57 -34.75 5.47
N LEU A 242 -0.24 -33.68 5.38
CA LEU A 242 -1.02 -33.18 6.51
C LEU A 242 -2.38 -33.87 6.58
N ALA A 243 -2.72 -34.43 7.75
CA ALA A 243 -4.04 -34.97 8.05
C ALA A 243 -5.06 -33.86 8.34
N ASP A 244 -6.35 -34.14 8.12
CA ASP A 244 -7.44 -33.15 8.33
C ASP A 244 -7.46 -32.60 9.75
N ALA A 245 -7.23 -33.45 10.76
CA ALA A 245 -7.17 -33.03 12.16
C ALA A 245 -6.12 -31.93 12.40
N GLN A 246 -5.01 -31.93 11.66
CA GLN A 246 -3.95 -30.91 11.78
C GLN A 246 -4.34 -29.57 11.13
N LEU A 247 -5.43 -29.53 10.37
CA LEU A 247 -5.92 -28.37 9.64
C LEU A 247 -7.29 -27.90 10.17
N THR A 248 -7.63 -28.28 11.40
CA THR A 248 -8.86 -27.86 12.08
C THR A 248 -8.54 -27.11 13.36
N ILE A 249 -9.49 -26.29 13.82
CA ILE A 249 -9.43 -25.63 15.12
C ILE A 249 -10.32 -26.40 16.08
N ALA A 250 -9.72 -26.89 17.16
CA ALA A 250 -10.49 -27.47 18.25
C ALA A 250 -11.28 -26.36 18.95
N VAL A 251 -12.55 -26.63 19.29
CA VAL A 251 -13.36 -25.72 20.10
C VAL A 251 -12.87 -25.81 21.55
N PRO A 252 -12.30 -24.73 22.13
CA PRO A 252 -11.82 -24.79 23.51
C PRO A 252 -12.97 -25.00 24.50
N ALA A 253 -12.67 -25.58 25.66
CA ALA A 253 -13.69 -25.80 26.69
C ALA A 253 -14.37 -24.48 27.09
N GLY A 254 -15.71 -24.47 27.08
CA GLY A 254 -16.52 -23.29 27.39
C GLY A 254 -16.67 -22.28 26.25
N TYR A 255 -16.17 -22.58 25.04
CA TYR A 255 -16.38 -21.75 23.85
C TYR A 255 -17.61 -22.20 23.07
N GLN A 256 -18.32 -21.26 22.44
CA GLN A 256 -19.43 -21.56 21.53
C GLN A 256 -18.92 -21.67 20.08
N SER A 257 -19.47 -22.61 19.31
CA SER A 257 -19.22 -22.66 17.85
C SER A 257 -20.32 -21.89 17.12
N ILE A 258 -19.91 -20.96 16.25
CA ILE A 258 -20.82 -20.11 15.47
C ILE A 258 -20.45 -20.25 14.00
N THR A 259 -21.41 -20.70 13.19
CA THR A 259 -21.29 -20.67 11.72
C THR A 259 -22.05 -19.45 11.19
N GLN A 260 -21.37 -18.58 10.47
CA GLN A 260 -21.95 -17.45 9.75
C GLN A 260 -22.27 -17.89 8.33
N GLU A 261 -23.53 -17.81 7.95
CA GLU A 261 -23.92 -18.02 6.56
C GLU A 261 -23.46 -16.84 5.70
N ALA A 262 -23.15 -17.12 4.42
CA ALA A 262 -22.94 -16.05 3.46
C ALA A 262 -24.23 -15.23 3.36
N PRO A 263 -24.17 -13.88 3.37
CA PRO A 263 -25.35 -13.07 3.15
C PRO A 263 -25.97 -13.49 1.81
N ASP A 264 -27.24 -13.88 1.87
CA ASP A 264 -28.00 -14.31 0.71
C ASP A 264 -27.99 -13.18 -0.34
N PRO A 265 -27.48 -13.38 -1.57
CA PRO A 265 -27.42 -12.31 -2.57
C PRO A 265 -28.80 -11.75 -2.92
N ALA A 266 -29.88 -12.47 -2.58
CA ALA A 266 -31.27 -12.05 -2.79
C ALA A 266 -31.88 -11.22 -1.64
N ALA A 267 -31.27 -11.18 -0.45
CA ALA A 267 -31.84 -10.52 0.71
C ALA A 267 -31.31 -9.08 0.89
N THR A 268 -31.43 -8.25 -0.15
CA THR A 268 -31.46 -6.78 0.06
C THR A 268 -32.90 -6.39 0.44
N VAL A 269 -33.32 -6.79 1.64
CA VAL A 269 -34.62 -6.38 2.20
C VAL A 269 -34.48 -4.97 2.75
N GLY A 270 -35.46 -4.14 2.42
CA GLY A 270 -35.42 -2.69 2.44
C GLY A 270 -35.05 -2.05 3.77
N ARG A 271 -34.19 -1.04 3.67
CA ARG A 271 -34.13 0.07 4.64
C ARG A 271 -35.41 0.90 4.46
N PRO A 272 -36.23 1.15 5.50
CA PRO A 272 -37.33 2.09 5.40
C PRO A 272 -36.84 3.54 5.54
N GLY A 273 -37.18 4.37 4.54
CA GLY A 273 -37.26 5.86 4.55
C GLY A 273 -35.95 6.64 4.71
N ASP A 274 -35.54 7.59 3.88
CA ASP A 274 -36.27 8.42 2.93
C ASP A 274 -35.46 8.73 1.67
N GLY A 275 -36.19 8.99 0.60
CA GLY A 275 -35.74 8.91 -0.78
C GLY A 275 -34.72 9.96 -1.20
N VAL A 276 -33.64 9.50 -1.81
CA VAL A 276 -33.16 10.03 -3.09
C VAL A 276 -32.72 8.84 -3.93
N GLN A 277 -33.48 8.53 -4.99
CA GLN A 277 -33.07 7.58 -6.01
C GLN A 277 -31.74 8.05 -6.61
N ARG A 278 -30.67 7.26 -6.45
CA ARG A 278 -29.49 7.37 -7.34
C ARG A 278 -29.64 6.32 -8.44
N PRO A 279 -29.61 6.72 -9.73
CA PRO A 279 -29.65 5.77 -10.82
C PRO A 279 -28.38 4.89 -10.81
N LEU A 280 -28.58 3.58 -10.81
CA LEU A 280 -27.57 2.61 -11.24
C LEU A 280 -27.47 2.69 -12.77
N GLY A 281 -26.24 2.82 -13.27
CA GLY A 281 -25.95 2.67 -14.71
C GLY A 281 -25.60 3.97 -15.43
N VAL A 282 -24.51 4.62 -15.02
CA VAL A 282 -23.62 5.28 -15.97
C VAL A 282 -22.21 4.80 -15.62
N PRO A 283 -21.42 4.26 -16.55
CA PRO A 283 -20.00 4.12 -16.31
C PRO A 283 -19.50 5.53 -16.00
N VAL A 284 -19.07 5.77 -14.76
CA VAL A 284 -18.27 6.97 -14.50
C VAL A 284 -16.98 6.71 -15.25
N SER A 285 -16.97 7.17 -16.49
CA SER A 285 -15.77 7.47 -17.23
C SER A 285 -14.88 8.19 -16.22
N VAL A 286 -13.72 7.61 -15.93
CA VAL A 286 -12.64 8.28 -15.22
C VAL A 286 -12.16 9.39 -16.15
N GLY A 287 -12.98 10.42 -16.30
CA GLY A 287 -12.70 11.62 -17.05
C GLY A 287 -11.65 12.40 -16.29
N GLY A 288 -10.56 12.72 -16.98
CA GLY A 288 -9.38 13.37 -16.44
C GLY A 288 -9.69 14.63 -15.63
N ALA A 289 -9.54 14.52 -14.32
CA ALA A 289 -9.15 15.66 -13.50
C ALA A 289 -7.67 15.47 -13.19
N ASP A 290 -6.84 16.24 -13.89
CA ASP A 290 -5.44 16.47 -13.56
C ASP A 290 -5.28 16.77 -12.06
N PRO A 291 -4.11 16.49 -11.45
CA PRO A 291 -3.83 16.98 -10.10
C PRO A 291 -4.16 18.47 -10.02
N LEU A 292 -4.79 18.91 -8.93
CA LEU A 292 -5.09 20.33 -8.70
C LEU A 292 -3.83 21.16 -9.01
N ALA A 293 -3.95 22.09 -9.94
CA ALA A 293 -2.81 22.93 -10.31
C ALA A 293 -2.50 23.90 -9.18
N VAL A 294 -1.22 24.19 -8.97
CA VAL A 294 -0.79 25.22 -8.02
C VAL A 294 -1.47 26.55 -8.39
N GLY A 295 -1.94 27.29 -7.39
CA GLY A 295 -2.70 28.54 -7.53
C GLY A 295 -4.20 28.35 -7.73
N THR A 296 -4.69 27.11 -7.85
CA THR A 296 -6.15 26.85 -7.94
C THR A 296 -6.81 26.82 -6.57
N LYS A 297 -8.03 27.37 -6.49
CA LYS A 297 -8.83 27.32 -5.26
C LYS A 297 -9.11 25.88 -4.87
N VAL A 298 -8.80 25.52 -3.62
CA VAL A 298 -9.03 24.16 -3.12
C VAL A 298 -10.54 23.92 -3.04
N PRO A 299 -11.07 22.80 -3.59
CA PRO A 299 -12.48 22.49 -3.49
C PRO A 299 -12.93 22.39 -2.03
N ALA A 300 -14.11 22.95 -1.73
CA ALA A 300 -14.72 22.78 -0.42
C ALA A 300 -15.02 21.29 -0.18
N VAL A 301 -14.45 20.74 0.89
CA VAL A 301 -14.74 19.38 1.36
C VAL A 301 -15.06 19.43 2.85
N ALA A 302 -16.03 18.63 3.27
CA ALA A 302 -16.41 18.54 4.67
C ALA A 302 -15.42 17.63 5.40
N PHE A 303 -14.71 18.16 6.40
CA PHE A 303 -13.94 17.37 7.33
C PHE A 303 -14.78 17.02 8.55
N THR A 304 -14.40 15.96 9.23
CA THR A 304 -14.90 15.67 10.58
C THR A 304 -13.73 15.50 11.52
N THR A 305 -13.90 15.77 12.81
CA THR A 305 -12.94 15.37 13.83
C THR A 305 -12.98 13.86 14.00
N LEU A 306 -12.00 13.29 14.70
CA LEU A 306 -12.07 11.87 15.04
C LEU A 306 -13.23 11.52 15.97
N ALA A 307 -13.85 12.48 16.65
CA ALA A 307 -15.07 12.30 17.44
C ALA A 307 -16.35 12.30 16.58
N GLY A 308 -16.25 12.62 15.28
CA GLY A 308 -17.39 12.69 14.37
C GLY A 308 -18.01 14.08 14.25
N GLU A 309 -17.44 15.10 14.90
CA GLU A 309 -17.95 16.46 14.80
C GLU A 309 -17.52 17.12 13.49
N PRO A 310 -18.35 17.95 12.85
CA PRO A 310 -17.93 18.73 11.69
C PRO A 310 -16.70 19.58 12.00
N ALA A 311 -15.76 19.63 11.05
CA ALA A 311 -14.59 20.52 11.11
C ALA A 311 -14.46 21.23 9.76
N ASP A 312 -14.09 22.51 9.80
CA ASP A 312 -13.86 23.30 8.58
C ASP A 312 -12.55 24.07 8.71
N PRO A 313 -11.40 23.42 8.45
CA PRO A 313 -10.09 24.04 8.59
C PRO A 313 -9.92 25.29 7.73
N LEU A 314 -10.56 25.34 6.55
CA LEU A 314 -10.43 26.46 5.62
C LEU A 314 -11.10 27.72 6.19
N THR A 315 -12.26 27.56 6.81
CA THR A 315 -12.97 28.66 7.47
C THR A 315 -12.39 29.00 8.84
N GLU A 316 -12.03 27.98 9.65
CA GLU A 316 -11.41 28.13 10.98
C GLU A 316 -10.07 28.90 10.92
N HIS A 317 -9.34 28.79 9.82
CA HIS A 317 -8.04 29.45 9.62
C HIS A 317 -8.00 30.36 8.40
N ALA A 318 -9.13 31.00 8.08
CA ALA A 318 -9.19 31.99 7.02
C ALA A 318 -8.09 33.06 7.19
N GLY A 319 -7.35 33.34 6.11
CA GLY A 319 -6.22 34.28 6.13
C GLY A 319 -4.90 33.71 6.64
N LYS A 320 -4.82 32.41 6.94
CA LYS A 320 -3.58 31.72 7.34
C LYS A 320 -3.30 30.53 6.42
N PRO A 321 -2.03 30.21 6.13
CA PRO A 321 -1.68 28.97 5.44
C PRO A 321 -2.13 27.73 6.22
N ILE A 322 -2.53 26.69 5.50
CA ILE A 322 -2.98 25.42 6.07
C ILE A 322 -2.18 24.27 5.47
N VAL A 323 -1.71 23.35 6.32
CA VAL A 323 -1.03 22.12 5.93
C VAL A 323 -1.92 20.92 6.25
N LEU A 324 -2.32 20.19 5.22
CA LEU A 324 -3.06 18.94 5.33
C LEU A 324 -2.14 17.76 5.01
N GLY A 325 -1.80 16.97 6.03
CA GLY A 325 -1.05 15.73 5.85
C GLY A 325 -1.97 14.52 5.81
N PHE A 326 -2.08 13.88 4.64
CA PHE A 326 -2.94 12.74 4.41
C PHE A 326 -2.22 11.43 4.75
N TRP A 327 -2.81 10.62 5.63
CA TRP A 327 -2.25 9.35 6.06
C TRP A 327 -3.34 8.30 6.30
N SER A 328 -2.93 7.05 6.54
CA SER A 328 -3.84 5.95 6.88
C SER A 328 -3.19 5.00 7.89
N PRO A 329 -3.92 4.55 8.93
CA PRO A 329 -3.40 3.59 9.90
C PRO A 329 -3.03 2.23 9.28
N GLN A 330 -3.41 2.00 8.02
CA GLN A 330 -3.12 0.78 7.27
C GLN A 330 -1.82 0.86 6.47
N ILE A 331 -1.24 2.06 6.30
CA ILE A 331 -0.04 2.27 5.48
C ILE A 331 1.09 2.69 6.40
N ALA A 332 2.01 1.75 6.62
CA ALA A 332 3.06 1.89 7.62
C ALA A 332 3.97 3.13 7.34
N GLN A 333 4.32 3.37 6.07
CA GLN A 333 5.08 4.57 5.66
C GLN A 333 4.37 5.89 5.99
N SER A 334 3.04 5.90 6.07
CA SER A 334 2.29 7.12 6.38
C SER A 334 2.41 7.55 7.83
N LEU A 335 2.91 6.70 8.72
CA LEU A 335 3.18 7.04 10.12
C LEU A 335 4.38 7.97 10.27
N LEU A 336 5.33 7.94 9.32
CA LEU A 336 6.47 8.88 9.32
C LEU A 336 6.03 10.33 9.11
N LEU A 337 4.82 10.54 8.58
CA LEU A 337 4.25 11.87 8.36
C LEU A 337 4.08 12.65 9.66
N PHE A 338 3.77 11.99 10.76
CA PHE A 338 3.57 12.64 12.05
C PHE A 338 4.81 13.39 12.51
N ASP A 339 5.97 12.76 12.40
CA ASP A 339 7.24 13.33 12.85
C ASP A 339 7.64 14.48 11.92
N ARG A 340 7.39 14.34 10.61
CA ARG A 340 7.60 15.42 9.63
C ARG A 340 6.72 16.63 9.88
N LEU A 341 5.43 16.43 10.13
CA LEU A 341 4.50 17.53 10.42
C LEU A 341 4.82 18.18 11.77
N LYS A 342 5.18 17.40 12.80
CA LYS A 342 5.60 17.92 14.10
C LYS A 342 6.87 18.75 13.98
N GLN A 343 7.88 18.26 13.27
CA GLN A 343 9.12 19.01 13.01
C GLN A 343 8.84 20.28 12.19
N ALA A 344 7.92 20.21 11.21
CA ALA A 344 7.50 21.35 10.40
C ALA A 344 6.73 22.41 11.20
N SER A 345 5.88 21.98 12.14
CA SER A 345 5.07 22.87 12.99
C SER A 345 5.84 23.42 14.19
N THR A 346 6.99 22.83 14.54
CA THR A 346 7.80 23.28 15.68
C THR A 346 8.82 24.33 15.22
N PRO A 347 8.86 25.51 15.85
CA PRO A 347 9.87 26.52 15.55
C PRO A 347 11.29 26.02 15.92
N PRO A 348 12.34 26.57 15.30
CA PRO A 348 13.72 26.25 15.66
C PRO A 348 13.99 26.51 17.14
N GLU A 349 14.84 25.68 17.76
CA GLU A 349 15.23 25.84 19.16
C GLU A 349 15.81 27.24 19.42
N GLY A 350 15.25 27.97 20.38
CA GLY A 350 15.64 29.34 20.71
C GLY A 350 14.92 30.45 19.92
N ALA A 351 14.12 30.12 18.91
CA ALA A 351 13.20 31.09 18.30
C ALA A 351 11.97 31.29 19.21
N PRO A 352 11.42 32.52 19.33
CA PRO A 352 10.14 32.71 19.99
C PRO A 352 9.11 31.76 19.35
N ALA A 353 8.27 31.14 20.17
CA ALA A 353 7.20 30.28 19.68
C ALA A 353 6.41 31.10 18.65
N ALA A 354 6.55 30.79 17.36
CA ALA A 354 5.83 31.50 16.33
C ALA A 354 4.34 31.21 16.56
N PRO A 355 3.54 32.16 17.06
CA PRO A 355 2.12 31.94 17.13
C PRO A 355 1.65 32.00 15.67
N ASP A 356 0.84 31.04 15.24
CA ASP A 356 -0.07 31.24 14.11
C ASP A 356 0.48 31.30 12.67
N ALA A 357 1.73 30.94 12.38
CA ALA A 357 2.25 31.03 10.99
C ALA A 357 1.52 30.10 9.99
N ALA A 358 1.06 28.93 10.43
CA ALA A 358 0.20 28.03 9.65
C ALA A 358 -0.54 27.05 10.56
N ALA A 359 -1.70 26.58 10.10
CA ALA A 359 -2.45 25.52 10.78
C ALA A 359 -2.07 24.16 10.20
N PHE A 360 -1.64 23.23 11.05
CA PHE A 360 -1.25 21.88 10.64
C PHE A 360 -2.32 20.86 11.04
N TYR A 361 -2.62 19.94 10.13
CA TYR A 361 -3.61 18.90 10.33
C TYR A 361 -3.14 17.53 9.86
N ASN A 362 -3.42 16.52 10.68
CA ASN A 362 -3.32 15.11 10.32
C ASN A 362 -4.65 14.64 9.74
N VAL A 363 -4.73 14.48 8.43
CA VAL A 363 -5.95 14.01 7.75
C VAL A 363 -5.92 12.50 7.59
N VAL A 364 -6.67 11.81 8.44
CA VAL A 364 -6.90 10.37 8.32
C VAL A 364 -7.83 10.12 7.14
N THR A 365 -7.37 9.34 6.18
CA THR A 365 -8.18 8.91 5.05
C THR A 365 -8.02 7.41 4.81
N ASN A 366 -8.78 6.87 3.85
CA ASN A 366 -8.79 5.44 3.54
C ASN A 366 -9.15 4.56 4.76
N ILE A 367 -10.06 5.04 5.61
CA ILE A 367 -10.61 4.31 6.76
C ILE A 367 -11.52 3.16 6.29
N GLU A 368 -12.13 3.31 5.11
CA GLU A 368 -12.89 2.29 4.43
C GLU A 368 -11.99 1.59 3.41
N SER A 369 -11.12 0.71 3.89
CA SER A 369 -10.54 -0.32 3.02
C SER A 369 -11.39 -1.58 3.07
N VAL A 370 -11.27 -2.40 2.04
CA VAL A 370 -12.08 -3.62 1.81
C VAL A 370 -12.08 -4.56 3.04
N ASN A 371 -11.10 -4.44 3.95
CA ASN A 371 -10.80 -5.41 5.00
C ASN A 371 -10.84 -4.84 6.44
N THR A 372 -11.38 -3.64 6.70
CA THR A 372 -11.47 -3.10 8.07
C THR A 372 -12.76 -2.31 8.26
N SER A 373 -13.49 -2.55 9.36
CA SER A 373 -14.65 -1.72 9.71
C SER A 373 -14.19 -0.28 9.98
N ARG A 374 -15.04 0.69 9.62
CA ARG A 374 -14.76 2.12 9.80
C ARG A 374 -14.37 2.42 11.25
N ASP A 375 -15.07 1.81 12.20
CA ASP A 375 -14.83 2.01 13.64
C ASP A 375 -13.49 1.44 14.10
N ALA A 376 -13.09 0.25 13.63
CA ALA A 376 -11.80 -0.34 14.00
C ALA A 376 -10.62 0.46 13.42
N ALA A 377 -10.77 0.96 12.18
CA ALA A 377 -9.77 1.83 11.57
C ALA A 377 -9.70 3.20 12.27
N LEU A 378 -10.84 3.76 12.69
CA LEU A 378 -10.88 4.99 13.50
C LEU A 378 -10.26 4.80 14.88
N GLN A 379 -10.57 3.70 15.57
CA GLN A 379 -9.99 3.39 16.87
C GLN A 379 -8.47 3.22 16.77
N ARG A 380 -7.99 2.52 15.74
CA ARG A 380 -6.55 2.39 15.47
C ARG A 380 -5.91 3.74 15.17
N ALA A 381 -6.58 4.60 14.41
CA ALA A 381 -6.08 5.95 14.15
C ALA A 381 -5.97 6.79 15.43
N ARG A 382 -6.98 6.73 16.32
CA ARG A 382 -6.95 7.40 17.63
C ARG A 382 -5.78 6.90 18.48
N GLN A 383 -5.62 5.58 18.63
CA GLN A 383 -4.51 4.99 19.38
C GLN A 383 -3.14 5.43 18.83
N MET A 384 -2.97 5.49 17.50
CA MET A 384 -1.70 5.93 16.90
C MET A 384 -1.38 7.40 17.19
N LEU A 385 -2.40 8.26 17.29
CA LEU A 385 -2.23 9.66 17.64
C LEU A 385 -1.99 9.86 19.14
N GLU A 386 -2.67 9.08 20.00
CA GLU A 386 -2.44 9.09 21.46
C GLU A 386 -0.99 8.73 21.81
N LEU A 387 -0.39 7.79 21.06
CA LEU A 387 1.02 7.40 21.22
C LEU A 387 2.03 8.47 20.77
N ARG A 388 1.58 9.58 20.16
CA ARG A 388 2.44 10.62 19.58
C ARG A 388 2.06 12.01 20.10
N PRO A 389 2.35 12.32 21.37
CA PRO A 389 2.05 13.63 21.94
C PRO A 389 2.75 14.76 21.17
N GLY A 390 2.00 15.86 20.97
CA GLY A 390 2.47 17.04 20.24
C GLY A 390 2.36 16.95 18.71
N THR A 391 1.69 15.92 18.16
CA THR A 391 1.32 15.93 16.75
C THR A 391 0.15 16.89 16.48
N PRO A 392 0.06 17.47 15.26
CA PRO A 392 -1.05 18.36 14.90
C PRO A 392 -2.45 17.73 15.00
N LYS A 393 -3.49 18.58 15.08
CA LYS A 393 -4.91 18.17 15.22
C LYS A 393 -5.30 17.18 14.12
N ALA A 394 -6.06 16.16 14.49
CA ALA A 394 -6.47 15.12 13.56
C ALA A 394 -7.88 15.37 13.00
N LEU A 395 -8.00 15.16 11.70
CA LEU A 395 -9.24 15.23 10.93
C LEU A 395 -9.48 13.89 10.23
N LEU A 396 -10.73 13.66 9.89
CA LEU A 396 -11.21 12.55 9.09
C LEU A 396 -11.73 13.08 7.77
N LEU A 397 -11.26 12.48 6.67
CA LEU A 397 -11.75 12.74 5.33
C LEU A 397 -11.98 11.43 4.57
N GLU A 398 -13.19 11.26 4.04
CA GLU A 398 -13.52 10.09 3.22
C GLU A 398 -12.65 10.01 1.97
N ARG A 399 -12.33 8.78 1.53
CA ARG A 399 -11.39 8.55 0.42
C ARG A 399 -11.85 9.23 -0.88
N SER A 400 -13.15 9.19 -1.17
CA SER A 400 -13.73 9.83 -2.35
C SER A 400 -13.55 11.35 -2.33
N LEU A 401 -13.60 11.97 -1.14
CA LEU A 401 -13.36 13.40 -0.96
C LEU A 401 -11.87 13.74 -1.05
N ALA A 402 -10.99 12.92 -0.47
CA ALA A 402 -9.54 13.06 -0.64
C ALA A 402 -9.12 12.97 -2.12
N GLN A 403 -9.77 12.09 -2.89
CA GLN A 403 -9.55 12.00 -4.33
C GLN A 403 -10.01 13.27 -5.09
N ARG A 404 -11.03 13.99 -4.63
CA ARG A 404 -11.40 15.29 -5.21
C ARG A 404 -10.34 16.36 -4.98
N LEU A 405 -9.56 16.21 -3.90
CA LEU A 405 -8.39 17.04 -3.64
C LEU A 405 -7.13 16.59 -4.42
N GLY A 406 -7.25 15.63 -5.34
CA GLY A 406 -6.10 15.10 -6.09
C GLY A 406 -5.22 14.12 -5.31
N VAL A 407 -5.61 13.70 -4.10
CA VAL A 407 -4.87 12.70 -3.33
C VAL A 407 -5.09 11.31 -3.95
N ARG A 408 -4.03 10.77 -4.57
CA ARG A 408 -4.03 9.46 -5.25
C ARG A 408 -3.24 8.39 -4.52
N GLY A 409 -2.31 8.79 -3.65
CA GLY A 409 -1.45 7.93 -2.85
C GLY A 409 -1.25 8.48 -1.45
N LEU A 410 -0.73 7.66 -0.55
CA LEU A 410 -0.46 8.02 0.84
C LEU A 410 0.93 7.51 1.24
N PRO A 411 1.67 8.25 2.10
CA PRO A 411 1.32 9.58 2.60
C PRO A 411 1.39 10.66 1.52
N ALA A 412 0.65 11.74 1.69
CA ALA A 412 0.71 12.93 0.85
C ALA A 412 0.56 14.20 1.71
N VAL A 413 1.08 15.32 1.23
CA VAL A 413 0.98 16.62 1.93
C VAL A 413 0.47 17.68 0.98
N MET A 414 -0.51 18.44 1.43
CA MET A 414 -1.04 19.60 0.72
C MET A 414 -0.81 20.86 1.56
N VAL A 415 -0.26 21.89 0.93
CA VAL A 415 -0.10 23.22 1.52
C VAL A 415 -1.02 24.18 0.79
N ILE A 416 -1.85 24.86 1.56
CA ILE A 416 -2.88 25.80 1.11
C ILE A 416 -2.47 27.19 1.58
N ASP A 417 -2.54 28.18 0.70
CA ASP A 417 -2.22 29.57 1.03
C ASP A 417 -3.32 30.24 1.88
N ALA A 418 -3.03 31.45 2.36
CA ALA A 418 -3.96 32.26 3.14
C ALA A 418 -5.26 32.63 2.39
N ARG A 419 -5.29 32.50 1.06
CA ARG A 419 -6.46 32.79 0.20
C ARG A 419 -7.28 31.52 -0.09
N GLY A 420 -6.86 30.36 0.42
CA GLY A 420 -7.53 29.08 0.20
C GLY A 420 -7.18 28.41 -1.15
N ASN A 421 -6.08 28.82 -1.78
CA ASN A 421 -5.58 28.17 -3.00
C ASN A 421 -4.49 27.15 -2.68
N LEU A 422 -4.33 26.16 -3.55
CA LEU A 422 -3.25 25.19 -3.46
C LEU A 422 -1.91 25.87 -3.72
N ALA A 423 -1.08 26.02 -2.68
CA ALA A 423 0.28 26.54 -2.82
C ALA A 423 1.27 25.44 -3.25
N LYS A 424 1.14 24.24 -2.67
CA LYS A 424 2.01 23.11 -3.01
C LYS A 424 1.33 21.78 -2.73
N PHE A 425 1.59 20.79 -3.58
CA PHE A 425 1.20 19.40 -3.37
C PHE A 425 2.41 18.47 -3.43
N PHE A 426 2.56 17.64 -2.41
CA PHE A 426 3.56 16.58 -2.33
C PHE A 426 2.84 15.22 -2.44
N PRO A 427 2.96 14.51 -3.56
CA PRO A 427 2.29 13.22 -3.78
C PRO A 427 2.94 12.05 -3.01
N SER A 428 4.01 12.33 -2.27
CA SER A 428 4.77 11.40 -1.42
C SER A 428 5.29 12.14 -0.19
N LEU A 429 5.87 11.43 0.78
CA LEU A 429 6.37 12.01 2.04
C LEU A 429 7.49 13.04 1.79
N PRO A 430 7.29 14.35 2.07
CA PRO A 430 8.36 15.33 1.98
C PRO A 430 9.19 15.39 3.27
N SER A 431 10.35 16.05 3.21
CA SER A 431 11.11 16.44 4.42
C SER A 431 10.38 17.55 5.19
N ALA A 432 10.75 17.74 6.47
CA ALA A 432 10.15 18.80 7.28
C ALA A 432 10.52 20.20 6.75
N GLU A 433 11.74 20.35 6.25
CA GLU A 433 12.28 21.56 5.63
C GLU A 433 11.51 21.93 4.37
N ALA A 434 11.22 20.96 3.50
CA ALA A 434 10.41 21.19 2.30
C ALA A 434 8.98 21.63 2.64
N ILE A 435 8.40 21.12 3.74
CA ILE A 435 7.11 21.60 4.24
C ILE A 435 7.23 23.05 4.75
N LYS A 436 8.27 23.37 5.54
CA LYS A 436 8.51 24.73 6.06
C LYS A 436 8.70 25.75 4.94
N GLU A 437 9.49 25.42 3.92
CA GLU A 437 9.69 26.26 2.74
C GLU A 437 8.38 26.51 1.99
N ALA A 438 7.58 25.46 1.78
CA ALA A 438 6.28 25.58 1.11
C ALA A 438 5.30 26.45 1.93
N VAL A 439 5.31 26.34 3.25
CA VAL A 439 4.50 27.18 4.14
C VAL A 439 4.95 28.64 4.11
N ALA A 440 6.26 28.90 4.15
CA ALA A 440 6.81 30.25 4.08
C ALA A 440 6.46 30.94 2.75
N ALA A 441 6.49 30.20 1.64
CA ALA A 441 6.03 30.68 0.34
C ALA A 441 4.51 30.94 0.33
N ALA A 442 3.71 30.06 0.95
CA ALA A 442 2.25 30.19 1.01
C ALA A 442 1.76 31.35 1.91
N ALA A 443 2.61 31.81 2.84
CA ALA A 443 2.33 32.96 3.69
C ALA A 443 2.47 34.31 2.95
N ASN A 444 3.21 34.35 1.83
CA ASN A 444 3.42 35.54 1.01
C ASN A 444 3.02 35.28 -0.47
N PRO A 445 1.74 35.01 -0.76
CA PRO A 445 1.26 34.53 -2.06
C PRO A 445 1.09 35.59 -3.15
#